data_AF-A0A3E2BJD9-F1
#
_entry.id   AF-A0A3E2BJD9-F1
#
_cell.length_a   1.000
_cell.length_b   1.000
_cell.length_c   1.000
_cell.angle_alpha   90.00
_cell.angle_beta   90.00
_cell.angle_gamma   90.00
#
_symmetry.space_group_name_H-M   'P 1'
#
loop_
_entity.id
_entity.type
_entity.pdbx_description
1 polymer ?
#
loop_
_entity_poly.entity_id
_entity_poly.type
_entity_poly.pdbx_seq_one_letter_code
_entity_poly.pdbx_strand_id
1 'polypeptide(L)'
;MREKKQRKRIAVHFSLYFYAAVLVIVAVGSLFLVACGGSPRVKLDPESQEFYDIAQMIMSREESKIFRLLPDAESRKEFIKEFWEKRDPFPDTPKNEFKDEFMARIIYADQRFKEGGKGRNTDRGRIYIFMGPPDKFEEIFTHEDTSVRGSVIYWYYYNYNLGIEFVDEKGTGQYRIRRYEGDFFEAMDILKLGGSFGPDNIFKRRLVKFQLDYDKKEKKVTIVLPAKDLNFSEDEEGAFYVDLDFVFYLYDRAGRRLGKYTENRVFKATIQEYPDLKEVPFYFDFELPEGKGYIDVTISGRGEKSGRIRRLFEIK
;
A
#
# COMPACT_ATOMS: atom_id res chain seq x y z
N MET A 1 -67.02 -15.72 -49.93
CA MET A 1 -67.14 -15.18 -48.55
C MET A 1 -66.40 -15.98 -47.46
N ARG A 2 -65.90 -17.21 -47.73
CA ARG A 2 -65.20 -18.06 -46.74
C ARG A 2 -63.68 -17.77 -46.58
N GLU A 3 -62.97 -17.35 -47.62
CA GLU A 3 -61.52 -17.09 -47.55
C GLU A 3 -61.14 -15.87 -46.68
N LYS A 4 -61.89 -14.76 -46.74
CA LYS A 4 -61.62 -13.56 -45.94
C LYS A 4 -61.76 -13.82 -44.42
N LYS A 5 -62.62 -14.77 -44.03
CA LYS A 5 -62.86 -15.14 -42.62
C LYS A 5 -61.73 -16.02 -42.07
N GLN A 6 -61.06 -16.79 -42.93
CA GLN A 6 -59.95 -17.67 -42.56
C GLN A 6 -58.64 -16.88 -42.42
N ARG A 7 -58.36 -15.93 -43.32
CA ARG A 7 -57.19 -15.03 -43.21
C ARG A 7 -57.24 -14.11 -41.98
N LYS A 8 -58.43 -13.62 -41.59
CA LYS A 8 -58.61 -12.83 -40.35
C LYS A 8 -58.37 -13.65 -39.07
N ARG A 9 -58.75 -14.94 -39.05
CA ARG A 9 -58.51 -15.81 -37.87
C ARG A 9 -57.03 -16.15 -37.70
N ILE A 10 -56.30 -16.38 -38.79
CA ILE A 10 -54.86 -16.66 -38.75
C ILE A 10 -54.06 -15.42 -38.32
N ALA A 11 -54.42 -14.23 -38.81
CA ALA A 11 -53.75 -12.98 -38.43
C ALA A 11 -53.97 -12.59 -36.95
N VAL A 12 -55.14 -12.88 -36.37
CA VAL A 12 -55.42 -12.60 -34.94
C VAL A 12 -54.71 -13.59 -34.02
N HIS A 13 -54.58 -14.87 -34.42
CA HIS A 13 -53.79 -15.83 -33.64
C HIS A 13 -52.28 -15.52 -33.71
N PHE A 14 -51.73 -15.14 -34.86
CA PHE A 14 -50.31 -14.80 -34.95
C PHE A 14 -49.94 -13.55 -34.13
N SER A 15 -50.83 -12.56 -34.08
CA SER A 15 -50.65 -11.34 -33.25
C SER A 15 -50.70 -11.64 -31.75
N LEU A 16 -51.61 -12.51 -31.29
CA LEU A 16 -51.71 -12.86 -29.86
C LEU A 16 -50.50 -13.65 -29.33
N TYR A 17 -49.96 -14.57 -30.14
CA TYR A 17 -48.75 -15.33 -29.78
C TYR A 17 -47.49 -14.48 -29.81
N PHE A 18 -47.41 -13.47 -30.70
CA PHE A 18 -46.27 -12.56 -30.74
C PHE A 18 -46.21 -11.65 -29.50
N TYR A 19 -47.36 -11.14 -29.03
CA TYR A 19 -47.42 -10.36 -27.78
C TYR A 19 -47.20 -11.23 -26.53
N ALA A 20 -47.67 -12.48 -26.50
CA ALA A 20 -47.40 -13.40 -25.39
C ALA A 20 -45.93 -13.83 -25.32
N ALA A 21 -45.26 -14.06 -26.46
CA ALA A 21 -43.84 -14.40 -26.50
C ALA A 21 -42.94 -13.21 -26.12
N VAL A 22 -43.30 -11.99 -26.52
CA VAL A 22 -42.56 -10.77 -26.13
C VAL A 22 -42.73 -10.46 -24.63
N LEU A 23 -43.91 -10.71 -24.03
CA LEU A 23 -44.11 -10.55 -22.58
C LEU A 23 -43.36 -11.57 -21.73
N VAL A 24 -43.19 -12.82 -22.20
CA VAL A 24 -42.39 -13.83 -21.48
C VAL A 24 -40.89 -13.54 -21.60
N ILE A 25 -40.41 -13.02 -22.72
CA ILE A 25 -38.99 -12.65 -22.89
C ILE A 25 -38.65 -11.37 -22.08
N VAL A 26 -39.58 -10.43 -21.92
CA VAL A 26 -39.38 -9.25 -21.03
C VAL A 26 -39.52 -9.62 -19.55
N ALA A 27 -40.34 -10.61 -19.18
CA ALA A 27 -40.46 -11.09 -17.79
C ALA A 27 -39.33 -12.03 -17.34
N VAL A 28 -38.67 -12.74 -18.27
CA VAL A 28 -37.50 -13.58 -17.96
C VAL A 28 -36.19 -12.79 -18.12
N GLY A 29 -36.16 -11.75 -18.95
CA GLY A 29 -35.01 -10.85 -19.14
C GLY A 29 -34.84 -9.76 -18.05
N SER A 30 -35.77 -9.65 -17.10
CA SER A 30 -35.72 -8.64 -16.02
C SER A 30 -35.32 -9.20 -14.64
N LEU A 31 -34.92 -10.48 -14.57
CA LEU A 31 -34.43 -11.12 -13.33
C LEU A 31 -32.89 -11.24 -13.22
N PHE A 32 -32.14 -10.58 -14.10
CA PHE A 32 -30.66 -10.56 -14.08
C PHE A 32 -30.06 -9.17 -13.79
N LEU A 33 -30.71 -8.35 -12.97
CA LEU A 33 -30.18 -7.04 -12.55
C LEU A 33 -30.14 -6.82 -11.04
N VAL A 34 -29.87 -7.86 -10.25
CA VAL A 34 -29.42 -7.67 -8.86
C VAL A 34 -28.28 -8.63 -8.54
N ALA A 35 -27.07 -8.19 -8.86
CA ALA A 35 -25.87 -8.58 -8.14
C ALA A 35 -24.82 -7.47 -8.27
N CYS A 36 -25.13 -6.26 -7.79
CA CYS A 36 -24.09 -5.45 -7.16
C CYS A 36 -23.71 -6.16 -5.86
N GLY A 37 -22.98 -7.27 -5.99
CA GLY A 37 -22.43 -8.02 -4.88
C GLY A 37 -21.34 -7.20 -4.25
N GLY A 38 -21.72 -6.27 -3.36
CA GLY A 38 -20.85 -5.93 -2.26
C GLY A 38 -20.51 -7.24 -1.58
N SER A 39 -19.26 -7.68 -1.68
CA SER A 39 -18.80 -8.91 -1.06
C SER A 39 -19.29 -8.93 0.39
N PRO A 40 -19.90 -10.04 0.88
CA PRO A 40 -20.41 -10.10 2.24
C PRO A 40 -19.33 -9.57 3.19
N ARG A 41 -19.65 -8.56 4.00
CA ARG A 41 -18.71 -8.10 5.03
C ARG A 41 -18.54 -9.26 5.99
N VAL A 42 -17.43 -9.98 5.87
CA VAL A 42 -17.09 -11.06 6.79
C VAL A 42 -17.04 -10.46 8.18
N LYS A 43 -17.86 -10.98 9.09
CA LYS A 43 -17.86 -10.54 10.48
C LYS A 43 -16.54 -10.99 11.10
N LEU A 44 -15.71 -10.04 11.49
CA LEU A 44 -14.43 -10.32 12.14
C LEU A 44 -14.69 -10.85 13.56
N ASP A 45 -13.87 -11.81 13.99
CA ASP A 45 -13.72 -12.18 15.39
C ASP A 45 -13.15 -10.98 16.20
N PRO A 46 -13.33 -10.95 17.53
CA PRO A 46 -12.94 -9.80 18.34
C PRO A 46 -11.46 -9.40 18.21
N GLU A 47 -10.54 -10.37 18.17
CA GLU A 47 -9.10 -10.12 18.03
C GLU A 47 -8.79 -9.48 16.66
N SER A 48 -9.36 -10.05 15.59
CA SER A 48 -9.22 -9.51 14.24
C SER A 48 -9.81 -8.11 14.10
N GLN A 49 -10.93 -7.83 14.77
CA GLN A 49 -11.56 -6.51 14.74
C GLN A 49 -10.69 -5.47 15.46
N GLU A 50 -10.19 -5.78 16.66
CA GLU A 50 -9.32 -4.89 17.43
C GLU A 50 -8.04 -4.56 16.66
N PHE A 51 -7.42 -5.58 16.06
CA PHE A 51 -6.29 -5.38 15.16
C PHE A 51 -6.65 -4.48 13.99
N TYR A 52 -7.74 -4.78 13.27
CA TYR A 52 -8.12 -4.05 12.06
C TYR A 52 -8.41 -2.58 12.34
N ASP A 53 -9.10 -2.29 13.43
CA ASP A 53 -9.49 -0.92 13.82
C ASP A 53 -8.28 0.01 13.94
N ILE A 54 -7.13 -0.54 14.33
CA ILE A 54 -5.88 0.18 14.52
C ILE A 54 -4.96 0.05 13.30
N ALA A 55 -4.66 -1.18 12.88
CA ALA A 55 -3.67 -1.47 11.85
C ALA A 55 -4.08 -1.02 10.45
N GLN A 56 -5.38 -0.85 10.16
CA GLN A 56 -5.85 -0.38 8.84
C GLN A 56 -5.22 0.96 8.40
N MET A 57 -4.77 1.79 9.34
CA MET A 57 -4.12 3.08 9.04
C MET A 57 -2.81 2.88 8.28
N ILE A 58 -2.08 1.81 8.60
CA ILE A 58 -0.76 1.48 8.07
C ILE A 58 -0.76 0.24 7.16
N MET A 59 -1.93 -0.32 6.86
CA MET A 59 -2.08 -1.35 5.82
C MET A 59 -1.91 -0.73 4.44
N SER A 60 -1.21 -1.43 3.56
CA SER A 60 -1.32 -1.17 2.13
C SER A 60 -2.73 -1.50 1.62
N ARG A 61 -3.06 -1.02 0.42
CA ARG A 61 -4.34 -1.31 -0.21
C ARG A 61 -4.54 -2.82 -0.41
N GLU A 62 -3.47 -3.50 -0.79
CA GLU A 62 -3.45 -4.93 -1.04
C GLU A 62 -3.51 -5.70 0.28
N GLU A 63 -2.76 -5.32 1.33
CA GLU A 63 -2.87 -5.91 2.67
C GLU A 63 -4.30 -5.81 3.22
N SER A 64 -4.94 -4.65 3.09
CA SER A 64 -6.34 -4.45 3.49
C SER A 64 -7.33 -5.30 2.68
N LYS A 65 -7.03 -5.56 1.41
CA LYS A 65 -7.82 -6.47 0.57
C LYS A 65 -7.63 -7.91 1.00
N ILE A 66 -6.39 -8.34 1.18
CA ILE A 66 -6.01 -9.69 1.63
C ILE A 66 -6.69 -10.00 2.96
N PHE A 67 -6.51 -9.16 3.97
CA PHE A 67 -7.05 -9.39 5.31
C PHE A 67 -8.57 -9.60 5.32
N ARG A 68 -9.30 -8.84 4.50
CA ARG A 68 -10.77 -8.94 4.39
C ARG A 68 -11.24 -10.20 3.65
N LEU A 69 -10.38 -10.83 2.84
CA LEU A 69 -10.68 -12.05 2.09
C LEU A 69 -10.34 -13.33 2.88
N LEU A 70 -9.61 -13.22 3.99
CA LEU A 70 -9.23 -14.38 4.79
C LEU A 70 -10.49 -15.07 5.38
N PRO A 71 -10.64 -16.40 5.19
CA PRO A 71 -11.89 -17.08 5.46
C PRO A 71 -12.14 -17.31 6.95
N ASP A 72 -11.11 -17.58 7.73
CA ASP A 72 -11.19 -18.01 9.12
C ASP A 72 -10.24 -17.23 10.06
N ALA A 73 -10.42 -17.43 11.37
CA ALA A 73 -9.67 -16.71 12.41
C ALA A 73 -8.18 -17.13 12.48
N GLU A 74 -7.84 -18.39 12.20
CA GLU A 74 -6.44 -18.86 12.22
C GLU A 74 -5.65 -18.19 11.09
N SER A 75 -6.24 -18.15 9.88
CA SER A 75 -5.67 -17.43 8.74
C SER A 75 -5.42 -15.94 9.05
N ARG A 76 -6.36 -15.28 9.77
CA ARG A 76 -6.19 -13.88 10.19
C ARG A 76 -5.11 -13.71 11.25
N LYS A 77 -5.01 -14.64 12.20
CA LYS A 77 -3.98 -14.62 13.24
C LYS A 77 -2.58 -14.75 12.65
N GLU A 78 -2.41 -15.63 11.66
CA GLU A 78 -1.17 -15.72 10.90
C GLU A 78 -0.86 -14.41 10.17
N PHE A 79 -1.86 -13.81 9.51
CA PHE A 79 -1.68 -12.51 8.86
C PHE A 79 -1.28 -11.42 9.86
N ILE A 80 -1.91 -11.35 11.04
CA ILE A 80 -1.61 -10.36 12.08
C ILE A 80 -0.16 -10.50 12.54
N LYS A 81 0.28 -11.73 12.79
CA LYS A 81 1.66 -12.02 13.17
C LYS A 81 2.63 -11.52 12.08
N GLU A 82 2.41 -11.93 10.84
CA GLU A 82 3.25 -11.51 9.70
C GLU A 82 3.24 -10.00 9.48
N PHE A 83 2.08 -9.36 9.66
CA PHE A 83 1.91 -7.93 9.46
C PHE A 83 2.89 -7.12 10.31
N TRP A 84 3.07 -7.54 11.57
CA TRP A 84 4.02 -6.94 12.50
C TRP A 84 5.46 -7.39 12.25
N GLU A 85 5.70 -8.70 12.02
CA GLU A 85 7.04 -9.23 11.73
C GLU A 85 7.70 -8.52 10.54
N LYS A 86 6.95 -8.26 9.46
CA LYS A 86 7.47 -7.57 8.28
C LYS A 86 7.82 -6.10 8.52
N ARG A 87 7.27 -5.50 9.58
CA ARG A 87 7.52 -4.11 9.96
C ARG A 87 8.56 -4.00 11.08
N ASP A 88 8.99 -5.12 11.65
CA ASP A 88 9.94 -5.18 12.74
C ASP A 88 11.36 -4.80 12.29
N PRO A 89 11.90 -3.62 12.67
CA PRO A 89 13.24 -3.24 12.25
C PRO A 89 14.33 -4.09 12.91
N PHE A 90 14.07 -4.71 14.07
CA PHE A 90 15.05 -5.46 14.84
C PHE A 90 14.47 -6.82 15.30
N PRO A 91 14.29 -7.77 14.37
CA PRO A 91 13.63 -9.05 14.66
C PRO A 91 14.38 -9.95 15.67
N ASP A 92 15.65 -9.62 15.97
CA ASP A 92 16.45 -10.32 16.99
C ASP A 92 16.12 -9.87 18.42
N THR A 93 15.33 -8.80 18.60
CA THR A 93 14.84 -8.39 19.92
C THR A 93 13.48 -9.04 20.21
N PRO A 94 13.11 -9.22 21.49
CA PRO A 94 11.81 -9.78 21.84
C PRO A 94 10.63 -8.80 21.62
N LYS A 95 10.91 -7.54 21.26
CA LYS A 95 9.90 -6.50 21.05
C LYS A 95 9.86 -6.12 19.58
N ASN A 96 8.72 -5.62 19.15
CA ASN A 96 8.59 -5.03 17.82
C ASN A 96 8.57 -3.51 17.98
N GLU A 97 9.71 -2.86 17.76
CA GLU A 97 9.86 -1.43 18.03
C GLU A 97 8.93 -0.59 17.16
N PHE A 98 8.67 -1.01 15.92
CA PHE A 98 7.72 -0.33 15.04
C PHE A 98 6.30 -0.37 15.59
N LYS A 99 5.86 -1.53 16.09
CA LYS A 99 4.53 -1.69 16.70
C LYS A 99 4.42 -0.82 17.95
N ASP A 100 5.42 -0.84 18.81
CA ASP A 100 5.44 -0.05 20.06
C ASP A 100 5.38 1.44 19.74
N GLU A 101 6.20 1.92 18.80
CA GLU A 101 6.20 3.31 18.36
C GLU A 101 4.86 3.71 17.73
N PHE A 102 4.30 2.88 16.85
CA PHE A 102 3.01 3.13 16.22
C PHE A 102 1.89 3.27 17.26
N MET A 103 1.84 2.39 18.26
CA MET A 103 0.87 2.48 19.34
C MET A 103 1.08 3.75 20.19
N ALA A 104 2.32 4.11 20.48
CA ALA A 104 2.64 5.34 21.20
C ALA A 104 2.18 6.59 20.42
N ARG A 105 2.37 6.63 19.10
CA ARG A 105 1.92 7.75 18.25
C ARG A 105 0.41 7.85 18.18
N ILE A 106 -0.32 6.73 18.21
CA ILE A 106 -1.79 6.74 18.30
C ILE A 106 -2.24 7.40 19.60
N ILE A 107 -1.65 6.99 20.74
CA ILE A 107 -1.98 7.56 22.05
C ILE A 107 -1.69 9.07 22.05
N TYR A 108 -0.50 9.47 21.57
CA TYR A 108 -0.14 10.88 21.47
C TYR A 108 -1.13 11.65 20.58
N ALA A 109 -1.47 11.11 19.42
CA ALA A 109 -2.38 11.76 18.50
C ALA A 109 -3.76 12.00 19.15
N ASP A 110 -4.32 10.98 19.79
CA ASP A 110 -5.60 11.09 20.50
C ASP A 110 -5.57 12.10 21.67
N GLN A 111 -4.43 12.22 22.35
CA GLN A 111 -4.25 13.19 23.43
C GLN A 111 -4.08 14.62 22.91
N ARG A 112 -3.34 14.80 21.80
CA ARG A 112 -2.89 16.11 21.34
C ARG A 112 -3.84 16.79 20.35
N PHE A 113 -4.47 16.02 19.46
CA PHE A 113 -5.27 16.55 18.35
C PHE A 113 -6.78 16.44 18.62
N LYS A 114 -7.27 17.17 19.63
CA LYS A 114 -8.68 17.17 20.04
C LYS A 114 -9.56 18.06 19.16
N GLU A 115 -9.67 17.72 17.88
CA GLU A 115 -10.28 18.56 16.85
C GLU A 115 -11.68 18.06 16.46
N GLY A 116 -12.58 17.96 17.44
CA GLY A 116 -13.95 17.47 17.20
C GLY A 116 -14.10 15.94 17.14
N GLY A 117 -13.11 15.18 17.63
CA GLY A 117 -13.16 13.72 17.72
C GLY A 117 -11.89 13.10 18.28
N LYS A 118 -11.73 11.78 18.12
CA LYS A 118 -10.46 11.09 18.40
C LYS A 118 -9.36 11.68 17.52
N GLY A 119 -8.23 12.05 18.10
CA GLY A 119 -7.13 12.70 17.37
C GLY A 119 -6.56 11.87 16.23
N ARG A 120 -6.53 10.53 16.34
CA ARG A 120 -6.18 9.63 15.24
C ARG A 120 -7.07 9.78 13.98
N ASN A 121 -8.24 10.41 14.10
CA ASN A 121 -9.15 10.65 12.98
C ASN A 121 -8.98 12.03 12.34
N THR A 122 -8.18 12.92 12.93
CA THR A 122 -7.90 14.25 12.37
C THR A 122 -6.77 14.16 11.34
N ASP A 123 -6.67 15.14 10.46
CA ASP A 123 -5.63 15.14 9.44
C ASP A 123 -4.24 15.23 10.10
N ARG A 124 -4.06 16.15 11.06
CA ARG A 124 -2.81 16.27 11.83
C ARG A 124 -2.46 15.00 12.59
N GLY A 125 -3.43 14.38 13.25
CA GLY A 125 -3.20 13.14 13.99
C GLY A 125 -2.83 11.96 13.09
N ARG A 126 -3.46 11.85 11.91
CA ARG A 126 -3.06 10.85 10.91
C ARG A 126 -1.62 11.06 10.45
N ILE A 127 -1.25 12.29 10.06
CA ILE A 127 0.13 12.58 9.66
C ILE A 127 1.12 12.26 10.78
N TYR A 128 0.82 12.64 12.02
CA TYR A 128 1.69 12.35 13.16
C TYR A 128 1.86 10.85 13.40
N ILE A 129 0.79 10.06 13.25
CA ILE A 129 0.86 8.60 13.38
C ILE A 129 1.81 8.00 12.33
N PHE A 130 1.72 8.47 11.08
CA PHE A 130 2.54 7.94 9.99
C PHE A 130 3.99 8.41 10.05
N MET A 131 4.20 9.69 10.29
CA MET A 131 5.49 10.34 10.11
C MET A 131 6.22 10.64 11.41
N GLY A 132 5.53 10.55 12.56
CA GLY A 132 6.05 11.00 13.84
C GLY A 132 6.02 12.52 13.97
N PRO A 133 6.82 13.11 14.87
CA PRO A 133 6.95 14.55 14.98
C PRO A 133 7.61 15.15 13.73
N PRO A 134 7.17 16.35 13.28
CA PRO A 134 7.87 17.07 12.21
C PRO A 134 9.23 17.57 12.68
N ASP A 135 10.17 17.70 11.75
CA ASP A 135 11.50 18.28 12.01
C ASP A 135 11.38 19.76 12.37
N LYS A 136 10.41 20.46 11.77
CA LYS A 136 10.05 21.85 12.06
C LYS A 136 8.55 22.03 11.94
N PHE A 137 7.97 22.87 12.80
CA PHE A 137 6.60 23.36 12.61
C PHE A 137 6.53 24.87 12.75
N GLU A 138 5.58 25.47 12.05
CA GLU A 138 5.25 26.90 12.13
C GLU A 138 3.74 27.05 12.26
N GLU A 139 3.29 28.04 13.03
CA GLU A 139 1.88 28.40 13.14
C GLU A 139 1.72 29.90 12.94
N ILE A 140 0.88 30.28 11.98
CA ILE A 140 0.62 31.64 11.57
C ILE A 140 -0.83 31.97 11.93
N PHE A 141 -1.00 32.85 12.92
CA PHE A 141 -2.33 33.34 13.35
C PHE A 141 -2.81 34.54 12.53
N THR A 142 -1.88 35.34 12.00
CA THR A 142 -2.19 36.56 11.24
C THR A 142 -1.73 36.35 9.80
N HIS A 143 -2.70 36.18 8.90
CA HIS A 143 -2.46 36.02 7.47
C HIS A 143 -3.54 36.75 6.66
N GLU A 144 -3.22 37.08 5.41
CA GLU A 144 -4.11 37.84 4.52
C GLU A 144 -5.16 36.96 3.81
N ASP A 145 -5.07 35.63 3.98
CA ASP A 145 -5.98 34.69 3.35
C ASP A 145 -7.38 34.73 3.96
N THR A 146 -8.29 35.41 3.27
CA THR A 146 -9.69 35.58 3.67
C THR A 146 -10.52 34.29 3.66
N SER A 147 -10.03 33.21 3.04
CA SER A 147 -10.70 31.90 3.04
C SER A 147 -10.47 31.10 4.32
N VAL A 148 -9.49 31.50 5.13
CA VAL A 148 -9.14 30.84 6.40
C VAL A 148 -9.51 31.75 7.56
N ARG A 149 -10.30 31.24 8.52
CA ARG A 149 -10.71 32.00 9.71
C ARG A 149 -9.85 31.74 10.94
N GLY A 150 -9.22 30.57 11.02
CA GLY A 150 -8.31 30.18 12.11
C GLY A 150 -6.85 30.36 11.72
N SER A 151 -5.94 29.61 12.33
CA SER A 151 -4.51 29.65 12.00
C SER A 151 -4.14 28.72 10.83
N VAL A 152 -3.01 29.03 10.20
CA VAL A 152 -2.32 28.17 9.22
C VAL A 152 -1.12 27.54 9.90
N ILE A 153 -0.98 26.21 9.79
CA ILE A 153 0.13 25.45 10.37
C ILE A 153 0.92 24.76 9.27
N TYR A 154 2.25 24.85 9.33
CA TYR A 154 3.15 24.11 8.44
C TYR A 154 3.93 23.09 9.23
N TRP A 155 4.00 21.86 8.73
CA TRP A 155 4.89 20.80 9.20
C TRP A 155 5.90 20.47 8.12
N TYR A 156 7.17 20.42 8.48
CA TYR A 156 8.26 20.09 7.58
C TYR A 156 8.94 18.81 8.03
N TYR A 157 9.17 17.91 7.07
CA TYR A 157 9.97 16.70 7.25
C TYR A 157 11.10 16.69 6.22
N TYR A 158 12.27 17.17 6.60
CA TYR A 158 13.42 17.37 5.72
C TYR A 158 13.95 16.06 5.16
N ASN A 159 13.94 15.00 5.97
CA ASN A 159 14.38 13.67 5.56
C ASN A 159 13.53 13.04 4.43
N TYR A 160 12.32 13.56 4.21
CA TYR A 160 11.42 13.14 3.14
C TYR A 160 11.17 14.25 2.11
N ASN A 161 11.87 15.38 2.21
CA ASN A 161 11.65 16.58 1.41
C ASN A 161 10.16 16.95 1.33
N LEU A 162 9.50 16.97 2.48
CA LEU A 162 8.04 17.08 2.57
C LEU A 162 7.64 18.29 3.40
N GLY A 163 6.73 19.09 2.85
CA GLY A 163 6.02 20.14 3.56
C GLY A 163 4.52 19.85 3.56
N ILE A 164 3.84 20.05 4.68
CA ILE A 164 2.38 19.88 4.79
C ILE A 164 1.79 21.12 5.44
N GLU A 165 0.82 21.71 4.78
CA GLU A 165 0.04 22.82 5.29
C GLU A 165 -1.31 22.33 5.81
N PHE A 166 -1.61 22.71 7.05
CA PHE A 166 -2.90 22.52 7.67
C PHE A 166 -3.57 23.86 7.92
N VAL A 167 -4.87 23.95 7.70
CA VAL A 167 -5.64 25.18 7.93
C VAL A 167 -6.88 24.89 8.75
N ASP A 168 -7.21 25.81 9.65
CA ASP A 168 -8.52 25.86 10.29
C ASP A 168 -9.41 26.83 9.52
N GLU A 169 -10.03 26.34 8.43
CA GLU A 169 -10.84 27.18 7.53
C GLU A 169 -11.97 27.92 8.27
N LYS A 170 -12.52 27.29 9.32
CA LYS A 170 -13.71 27.78 10.02
C LYS A 170 -13.43 28.53 11.32
N GLY A 171 -12.19 28.53 11.81
CA GLY A 171 -11.84 29.12 13.11
C GLY A 171 -12.35 28.28 14.29
N THR A 172 -12.49 26.96 14.10
CA THR A 172 -13.06 26.01 15.07
C THR A 172 -12.00 25.17 15.79
N GLY A 173 -10.73 25.36 15.45
CA GLY A 173 -9.62 24.50 15.85
C GLY A 173 -9.61 23.15 15.11
N GLN A 174 -10.37 23.00 14.02
CA GLN A 174 -10.38 21.79 13.19
C GLN A 174 -9.51 21.99 11.96
N TYR A 175 -8.35 21.34 11.95
CA TYR A 175 -7.35 21.54 10.92
C TYR A 175 -7.50 20.51 9.81
N ARG A 176 -7.47 20.99 8.56
CA ARG A 176 -7.47 20.15 7.36
C ARG A 176 -6.21 20.36 6.56
N ILE A 177 -5.70 19.30 5.93
CA ILE A 177 -4.63 19.44 4.96
C ILE A 177 -5.16 20.27 3.79
N ARG A 178 -4.53 21.42 3.55
CA ARG A 178 -4.84 22.27 2.40
C ARG A 178 -3.92 21.98 1.23
N ARG A 179 -2.62 21.92 1.48
CA ARG A 179 -1.60 21.60 0.48
C ARG A 179 -0.46 20.80 1.08
N TYR A 180 0.29 20.14 0.23
CA TYR A 180 1.55 19.50 0.56
C TYR A 180 2.52 19.70 -0.59
N GLU A 181 3.81 19.61 -0.29
CA GLU A 181 4.92 19.75 -1.22
C GLU A 181 5.81 18.50 -1.14
N GLY A 182 6.43 18.10 -2.25
CA GLY A 182 7.28 16.89 -2.32
C GLY A 182 6.49 15.59 -2.55
N ASP A 183 7.15 14.46 -2.30
CA ASP A 183 6.64 13.12 -2.60
C ASP A 183 5.75 12.53 -1.47
N PHE A 184 4.71 13.27 -1.06
CA PHE A 184 3.86 12.95 0.11
C PHE A 184 3.38 11.49 0.15
N PHE A 185 2.76 11.01 -0.92
CA PHE A 185 2.20 9.65 -0.95
C PHE A 185 3.27 8.56 -0.92
N GLU A 186 4.43 8.80 -1.55
CA GLU A 186 5.53 7.83 -1.52
C GLU A 186 6.11 7.72 -0.11
N ALA A 187 6.33 8.86 0.56
CA ALA A 187 6.80 8.87 1.94
C ALA A 187 5.84 8.13 2.86
N MET A 188 4.54 8.34 2.67
CA MET A 188 3.50 7.65 3.39
C MET A 188 3.53 6.14 3.16
N ASP A 189 3.64 5.69 1.91
CA ASP A 189 3.64 4.26 1.59
C ASP A 189 4.86 3.55 2.19
N ILE A 190 6.06 4.15 2.11
CA ILE A 190 7.28 3.57 2.69
C ILE A 190 7.20 3.48 4.22
N LEU A 191 6.72 4.54 4.88
CA LEU A 191 6.62 4.57 6.34
C LEU A 191 5.60 3.57 6.86
N LYS A 192 4.47 3.42 6.18
CA LYS A 192 3.46 2.41 6.51
C LYS A 192 4.00 0.99 6.41
N LEU A 193 4.95 0.74 5.50
CA LEU A 193 5.52 -0.59 5.26
C LEU A 193 6.74 -0.91 6.15
N GLY A 194 7.12 -0.01 7.07
CA GLY A 194 8.19 -0.26 8.03
C GLY A 194 9.59 0.02 7.48
N GLY A 195 9.73 0.97 6.57
CA GLY A 195 11.05 1.44 6.13
C GLY A 195 11.89 1.93 7.33
N SER A 196 13.13 1.45 7.43
CA SER A 196 14.05 1.80 8.52
C SER A 196 15.34 2.37 7.95
N PHE A 197 15.87 3.42 8.58
CA PHE A 197 17.04 4.13 8.10
C PHE A 197 17.99 4.51 9.24
N GLY A 198 19.20 3.95 9.23
CA GLY A 198 20.29 4.30 10.16
C GLY A 198 21.30 5.30 9.58
N PRO A 199 22.36 5.63 10.35
CA PRO A 199 23.36 6.63 9.97
C PRO A 199 24.26 6.20 8.80
N ASP A 200 24.63 4.91 8.74
CA ASP A 200 25.28 4.33 7.56
C ASP A 200 24.27 3.45 6.82
N ASN A 201 23.77 3.96 5.71
CA ASN A 201 22.64 3.40 5.00
C ASN A 201 23.01 2.95 3.60
N ILE A 202 22.52 1.77 3.21
CA ILE A 202 22.64 1.28 1.84
C ILE A 202 21.85 2.14 0.84
N PHE A 203 20.83 2.86 1.31
CA PHE A 203 20.02 3.77 0.53
C PHE A 203 20.41 5.23 0.84
N LYS A 204 20.81 5.98 -0.17
CA LYS A 204 21.16 7.42 -0.05
C LYS A 204 19.97 8.29 0.32
N ARG A 205 18.75 7.79 0.07
CA ARG A 205 17.49 8.49 0.33
C ARG A 205 16.53 7.54 1.05
N ARG A 206 15.63 8.11 1.86
CA ARG A 206 14.57 7.32 2.50
C ARG A 206 13.50 6.85 1.52
N LEU A 207 13.40 7.51 0.37
CA LEU A 207 12.44 7.21 -0.69
C LEU A 207 13.17 6.57 -1.88
N VAL A 208 13.17 5.24 -1.96
CA VAL A 208 13.77 4.48 -3.07
C VAL A 208 12.67 3.74 -3.83
N LYS A 209 12.44 4.17 -5.07
CA LYS A 209 11.46 3.54 -5.96
C LYS A 209 12.16 2.44 -6.75
N PHE A 210 11.82 1.19 -6.45
CA PHE A 210 12.29 0.04 -7.21
C PHE A 210 11.15 -0.61 -8.00
N GLN A 211 11.53 -1.24 -9.11
CA GLN A 211 10.61 -1.92 -10.02
C GLN A 211 10.77 -3.43 -9.88
N LEU A 212 9.68 -4.14 -10.18
CA LEU A 212 9.66 -5.58 -10.30
C LEU A 212 9.05 -5.92 -11.65
N ASP A 213 9.81 -6.66 -12.46
CA ASP A 213 9.31 -7.30 -13.67
C ASP A 213 9.30 -8.82 -13.49
N TYR A 214 8.27 -9.49 -14.02
CA TYR A 214 8.15 -10.94 -13.96
C TYR A 214 7.96 -11.54 -15.35
N ASP A 215 8.97 -12.28 -15.81
CA ASP A 215 8.88 -13.07 -17.02
C ASP A 215 8.25 -14.43 -16.69
N LYS A 216 7.00 -14.61 -17.14
CA LYS A 216 6.24 -15.86 -16.96
C LYS A 216 6.83 -17.05 -17.70
N LYS A 217 7.46 -16.83 -18.85
CA LYS A 217 8.00 -17.93 -19.69
C LYS A 217 9.27 -18.48 -19.06
N GLU A 218 10.14 -17.56 -18.65
CA GLU A 218 11.43 -17.89 -18.06
C GLU A 218 11.33 -18.17 -16.55
N LYS A 219 10.18 -17.87 -15.93
CA LYS A 219 9.97 -17.93 -14.48
C LYS A 219 11.00 -17.10 -13.71
N LYS A 220 11.29 -15.90 -14.22
CA LYS A 220 12.30 -14.99 -13.67
C LYS A 220 11.70 -13.71 -13.15
N VAL A 221 12.09 -13.31 -11.96
CA VAL A 221 11.81 -11.98 -11.41
C VAL A 221 13.05 -11.13 -11.55
N THR A 222 12.87 -9.91 -12.06
CA THR A 222 13.92 -8.89 -12.11
C THR A 222 13.52 -7.74 -11.20
N ILE A 223 14.38 -7.44 -10.22
CA ILE A 223 14.26 -6.23 -9.39
C ILE A 223 15.24 -5.20 -9.93
N VAL A 224 14.75 -3.98 -10.20
CA VAL A 224 15.58 -2.88 -10.71
C VAL A 224 15.59 -1.74 -9.71
N LEU A 225 16.79 -1.41 -9.23
CA LEU A 225 17.05 -0.30 -8.32
C LEU A 225 17.75 0.87 -9.04
N PRO A 226 17.40 2.14 -8.78
CA PRO A 226 18.13 3.27 -9.33
C PRO A 226 19.51 3.39 -8.67
N ALA A 227 20.59 3.36 -9.46
CA ALA A 227 21.96 3.41 -8.94
C ALA A 227 22.23 4.68 -8.12
N LYS A 228 21.63 5.81 -8.52
CA LYS A 228 21.72 7.10 -7.81
C LYS A 228 21.19 7.07 -6.37
N ASP A 229 20.30 6.12 -6.05
CA ASP A 229 19.67 6.00 -4.74
C ASP A 229 20.40 4.99 -3.83
N LEU A 230 21.44 4.32 -4.35
CA LEU A 230 22.24 3.34 -3.63
C LEU A 230 23.58 3.91 -3.19
N ASN A 231 24.01 3.50 -2.00
CA ASN A 231 25.32 3.80 -1.43
C ASN A 231 26.27 2.64 -1.71
N PHE A 232 27.07 2.74 -2.76
CA PHE A 232 28.06 1.71 -3.12
C PHE A 232 29.23 1.70 -2.14
N SER A 233 29.77 0.52 -1.88
CA SER A 233 31.07 0.33 -1.24
C SER A 233 32.13 0.10 -2.32
N GLU A 234 33.39 0.33 -2.01
CA GLU A 234 34.53 -0.02 -2.87
C GLU A 234 35.22 -1.24 -2.28
N ASP A 235 35.59 -2.22 -3.12
CA ASP A 235 36.37 -3.38 -2.69
C ASP A 235 37.89 -3.14 -2.86
N GLU A 236 38.71 -4.11 -2.44
CA GLU A 236 40.18 -3.99 -2.47
C GLU A 236 40.75 -3.78 -3.88
N GLU A 237 40.00 -4.17 -4.92
CA GLU A 237 40.39 -4.03 -6.33
C GLU A 237 39.90 -2.70 -6.94
N GLY A 238 39.20 -1.87 -6.16
CA GLY A 238 38.64 -0.59 -6.59
C GLY A 238 37.30 -0.72 -7.34
N ALA A 239 36.66 -1.90 -7.31
CA ALA A 239 35.34 -2.08 -7.90
C ALA A 239 34.25 -1.63 -6.93
N PHE A 240 33.20 -1.01 -7.47
CA PHE A 240 32.06 -0.55 -6.70
C PHE A 240 31.02 -1.65 -6.56
N TYR A 241 30.53 -1.90 -5.35
CA TYR A 241 29.53 -2.93 -5.10
C TYR A 241 28.45 -2.51 -4.12
N VAL A 242 27.32 -3.22 -4.21
CA VAL A 242 26.25 -3.20 -3.21
C VAL A 242 25.89 -4.63 -2.85
N ASP A 243 25.77 -4.90 -1.55
CA ASP A 243 25.41 -6.19 -1.00
C ASP A 243 24.04 -6.06 -0.32
N LEU A 244 23.07 -6.83 -0.80
CA LEU A 244 21.67 -6.69 -0.45
C LEU A 244 21.04 -8.05 -0.10
N ASP A 245 20.23 -8.03 0.95
CA ASP A 245 19.34 -9.13 1.29
C ASP A 245 17.94 -8.84 0.75
N PHE A 246 17.33 -9.86 0.13
CA PHE A 246 16.01 -9.81 -0.44
C PHE A 246 15.12 -10.84 0.25
N VAL A 247 13.94 -10.40 0.67
CA VAL A 247 12.90 -11.29 1.21
C VAL A 247 11.64 -11.15 0.37
N PHE A 248 11.18 -12.26 -0.19
CA PHE A 248 9.98 -12.34 -1.00
C PHE A 248 8.91 -13.10 -0.24
N TYR A 249 7.72 -12.50 -0.11
CA TYR A 249 6.52 -13.23 0.30
C TYR A 249 5.57 -13.29 -0.89
N LEU A 250 5.18 -14.52 -1.25
CA LEU A 250 4.27 -14.78 -2.37
C LEU A 250 2.86 -14.99 -1.84
N TYR A 251 1.88 -14.37 -2.49
CA TYR A 251 0.46 -14.50 -2.14
C TYR A 251 -0.38 -14.80 -3.39
N ASP A 252 -1.42 -15.61 -3.21
CA ASP A 252 -2.43 -15.80 -4.27
C ASP A 252 -3.41 -14.61 -4.34
N ARG A 253 -4.37 -14.65 -5.27
CA ARG A 253 -5.43 -13.63 -5.39
C ARG A 253 -6.28 -13.46 -4.14
N ALA A 254 -6.42 -14.53 -3.34
CA ALA A 254 -7.18 -14.52 -2.10
C ALA A 254 -6.34 -14.02 -0.93
N GLY A 255 -5.05 -13.78 -1.14
CA GLY A 255 -4.12 -13.31 -0.12
C GLY A 255 -3.56 -14.39 0.77
N ARG A 256 -3.74 -15.67 0.41
CA ARG A 256 -3.10 -16.78 1.12
C ARG A 256 -1.62 -16.79 0.78
N ARG A 257 -0.75 -16.91 1.80
CA ARG A 257 0.69 -17.00 1.61
C ARG A 257 1.04 -18.33 0.94
N LEU A 258 1.69 -18.25 -0.20
CA LEU A 258 2.15 -19.39 -1.00
C LEU A 258 3.58 -19.79 -0.64
N GLY A 259 4.41 -18.83 -0.23
CA GLY A 259 5.79 -19.10 0.16
C GLY A 259 6.52 -17.86 0.66
N LYS A 260 7.67 -18.10 1.31
CA LYS A 260 8.66 -17.09 1.71
C LYS A 260 10.01 -17.52 1.16
N TYR A 261 10.69 -16.63 0.45
CA TYR A 261 12.03 -16.86 -0.10
C TYR A 261 12.96 -15.78 0.43
N THR A 262 14.20 -16.15 0.71
CA THR A 262 15.22 -15.22 1.19
C THR A 262 16.50 -15.50 0.45
N GLU A 263 17.03 -14.47 -0.20
CA GLU A 263 18.24 -14.57 -1.00
C GLU A 263 19.12 -13.35 -0.81
N ASN A 264 20.41 -13.57 -0.87
CA ASN A 264 21.41 -12.52 -0.91
C ASN A 264 21.89 -12.33 -2.37
N ARG A 265 22.13 -11.07 -2.76
CA ARG A 265 22.76 -10.75 -4.03
C ARG A 265 23.73 -9.58 -3.86
N VAL A 266 24.89 -9.73 -4.49
CA VAL A 266 25.86 -8.66 -4.66
C VAL A 266 25.81 -8.19 -6.11
N PHE A 267 25.73 -6.89 -6.31
CA PHE A 267 25.99 -6.27 -7.60
C PHE A 267 27.34 -5.60 -7.57
N LYS A 268 28.17 -5.82 -8.59
CA LYS A 268 29.48 -5.18 -8.76
C LYS A 268 29.54 -4.45 -10.09
N ALA A 269 30.18 -3.28 -10.10
CA ALA A 269 30.52 -2.51 -11.29
C ALA A 269 31.98 -2.07 -11.21
N THR A 270 32.67 -2.11 -12.33
CA THR A 270 34.05 -1.62 -12.43
C THR A 270 34.11 -0.09 -12.33
N ILE A 271 35.31 0.45 -12.08
CA ILE A 271 35.55 1.90 -12.05
C ILE A 271 35.20 2.60 -13.37
N GLN A 272 35.24 1.87 -14.50
CA GLN A 272 34.84 2.38 -15.82
C GLN A 272 33.32 2.35 -16.03
N GLU A 273 32.61 1.35 -15.48
CA GLU A 273 31.16 1.21 -15.66
C GLU A 273 30.35 2.08 -14.69
N TYR A 274 30.87 2.26 -13.47
CA TYR A 274 30.16 2.96 -12.39
C TYR A 274 29.69 4.39 -12.75
N PRO A 275 30.49 5.24 -13.44
CA PRO A 275 30.07 6.61 -13.78
C PRO A 275 28.81 6.69 -14.64
N ASP A 276 28.58 5.69 -15.50
CA ASP A 276 27.44 5.65 -16.43
C ASP A 276 26.27 4.78 -15.90
N LEU A 277 26.42 4.20 -14.72
CA LEU A 277 25.44 3.29 -14.13
C LEU A 277 24.18 4.04 -13.69
N LYS A 278 23.05 3.71 -14.34
CA LYS A 278 21.73 4.28 -14.01
C LYS A 278 20.86 3.33 -13.19
N GLU A 279 20.94 2.05 -13.49
CA GLU A 279 20.08 1.01 -12.96
C GLU A 279 20.90 -0.18 -12.50
N VAL A 280 20.44 -0.83 -11.43
CA VAL A 280 21.07 -1.98 -10.80
C VAL A 280 20.07 -3.13 -10.81
N PRO A 281 20.16 -4.03 -11.80
CA PRO A 281 19.26 -5.17 -11.90
C PRO A 281 19.72 -6.34 -11.03
N PHE A 282 18.75 -7.00 -10.40
CA PHE A 282 18.93 -8.23 -9.65
C PHE A 282 17.96 -9.29 -10.18
N TYR A 283 18.49 -10.48 -10.46
CA TYR A 283 17.75 -11.57 -11.07
C TYR A 283 17.53 -12.70 -10.08
N PHE A 284 16.30 -13.23 -10.10
CA PHE A 284 15.87 -14.30 -9.24
C PHE A 284 15.04 -15.31 -10.02
N ASP A 285 15.26 -16.59 -9.74
CA ASP A 285 14.51 -17.68 -10.34
C ASP A 285 13.38 -18.06 -9.38
N PHE A 286 12.13 -17.76 -9.77
CA PHE A 286 10.95 -18.05 -8.96
C PHE A 286 9.87 -18.75 -9.78
N GLU A 287 9.43 -19.89 -9.28
CA GLU A 287 8.15 -20.46 -9.70
C GLU A 287 7.02 -19.69 -9.02
N LEU A 288 6.52 -18.64 -9.67
CA LEU A 288 5.31 -18.01 -9.20
C LEU A 288 4.12 -18.95 -9.47
N PRO A 289 3.22 -19.13 -8.50
CA PRO A 289 2.02 -19.93 -8.71
C PRO A 289 1.17 -19.36 -9.84
N GLU A 290 0.65 -20.22 -10.71
CA GLU A 290 -0.11 -19.81 -11.89
C GLU A 290 -1.32 -18.94 -11.51
N GLY A 291 -1.38 -17.71 -12.03
CA GLY A 291 -2.52 -16.81 -11.82
C GLY A 291 -2.11 -15.36 -11.58
N LYS A 292 -3.09 -14.54 -11.14
CA LYS A 292 -2.73 -13.22 -10.55
C LYS A 292 -2.34 -13.47 -9.10
N GLY A 293 -1.47 -12.65 -8.55
CA GLY A 293 -1.05 -12.76 -7.16
C GLY A 293 -0.37 -11.49 -6.70
N TYR A 294 0.21 -11.55 -5.51
CA TYR A 294 1.01 -10.46 -4.97
C TYR A 294 2.40 -10.95 -4.61
N ILE A 295 3.42 -10.14 -4.92
CA ILE A 295 4.79 -10.33 -4.43
C ILE A 295 5.11 -9.18 -3.51
N ASP A 296 5.36 -9.49 -2.24
CA ASP A 296 5.87 -8.56 -1.25
C ASP A 296 7.38 -8.67 -1.21
N VAL A 297 8.08 -7.60 -1.56
CA VAL A 297 9.54 -7.59 -1.60
C VAL A 297 10.06 -6.64 -0.54
N THR A 298 10.88 -7.17 0.35
CA THR A 298 11.71 -6.40 1.26
C THR A 298 13.15 -6.46 0.78
N ILE A 299 13.81 -5.31 0.71
CA ILE A 299 15.24 -5.17 0.36
C ILE A 299 15.92 -4.47 1.53
N SER A 300 17.02 -5.05 2.01
CA SER A 300 17.82 -4.48 3.09
C SER A 300 19.31 -4.51 2.81
N GLY A 301 20.03 -3.56 3.39
CA GLY A 301 21.49 -3.58 3.42
C GLY A 301 22.00 -4.75 4.26
N ARG A 302 23.22 -5.21 3.94
CA ARG A 302 23.90 -6.30 4.64
C ARG A 302 25.21 -5.81 5.26
N GLY A 303 25.69 -6.55 6.26
CA GLY A 303 26.94 -6.24 6.95
C GLY A 303 26.78 -5.00 7.82
N GLU A 304 27.65 -4.01 7.62
CA GLU A 304 27.65 -2.75 8.38
C GLU A 304 26.62 -1.74 7.87
N LYS A 305 26.17 -1.89 6.61
CA LYS A 305 25.20 -0.97 6.00
C LYS A 305 23.79 -1.33 6.42
N SER A 306 23.17 -0.42 7.17
CA SER A 306 21.76 -0.49 7.55
C SER A 306 20.85 -0.06 6.39
N GLY A 307 19.54 -0.10 6.62
CA GLY A 307 18.54 0.39 5.66
C GLY A 307 17.64 -0.71 5.17
N ARG A 308 16.34 -0.43 5.15
CA ARG A 308 15.32 -1.37 4.67
C ARG A 308 14.21 -0.64 3.93
N ILE A 309 13.88 -1.14 2.76
CA ILE A 309 12.71 -0.72 1.98
C ILE A 309 11.84 -1.94 1.69
N ARG A 310 10.53 -1.71 1.51
CA ARG A 310 9.57 -2.77 1.22
C ARG A 310 8.53 -2.26 0.25
N ARG A 311 8.11 -3.10 -0.70
CA ARG A 311 7.06 -2.78 -1.66
C ARG A 311 6.31 -4.05 -2.06
N LEU A 312 5.01 -3.89 -2.24
CA LEU A 312 4.09 -4.95 -2.67
C LEU A 312 3.69 -4.72 -4.13
N PHE A 313 3.80 -5.76 -4.95
CA PHE A 313 3.51 -5.74 -6.39
C PHE A 313 2.36 -6.68 -6.71
N GLU A 314 1.40 -6.23 -7.51
CA GLU A 314 0.39 -7.11 -8.10
C GLU A 314 0.93 -7.70 -9.41
N ILE A 315 0.98 -9.03 -9.49
CA ILE A 315 1.39 -9.76 -10.70
C ILE A 315 0.14 -10.16 -11.47
N LYS A 316 0.11 -9.82 -12.76
CA LYS A 316 -1.06 -10.02 -13.63
C LYS A 316 -1.09 -11.38 -14.29
#